data_AF-A0A952KU32-F1
#
_entry.id   AF-A0A952KU32-F1
#
_cell.length_a   1.000
_cell.length_b   1.000
_cell.length_c   1.000
_cell.angle_alpha   90.00
_cell.angle_beta   90.00
_cell.angle_gamma   90.00
#
_symmetry.space_group_name_H-M   'P 1'
#
loop_
_entity.id
_entity.type
_entity.pdbx_description
1 polymer ?
#
loop_
_entity_poly.entity_id
_entity_poly.type
_entity_poly.pdbx_seq_one_letter_code
_entity_poly.pdbx_strand_id
1 'polypeptide(L)'
;DYTAAAIASFAFGGSHAVLDTNVRRVLGRAVSATEFPPRSVTRAERELAESLVPDDDPALWAVAVMELGALVCTAAKPRCDACPIVEQCEWHRSGRPAYQGPPRRGQTYDGTDRQCRGRLLAVVRDSDRVVPKARLDAVWSDDAQRERALGGLLADGLVVSRPGGYALPD
;
A
#
# COMPACT_ATOMS: atom_id res chain seq x y z
N ASP A 1 -6.66 -1.17 9.50
CA ASP A 1 -7.90 -0.99 8.75
C ASP A 1 -7.81 -1.25 7.24
N TYR A 2 -6.79 -0.76 6.51
CA TYR A 2 -6.69 -1.05 5.07
C TYR A 2 -6.65 -2.55 4.74
N THR A 3 -5.78 -3.32 5.41
CA THR A 3 -5.66 -4.76 5.17
C THR A 3 -6.96 -5.50 5.52
N ALA A 4 -7.63 -5.12 6.61
CA ALA A 4 -8.90 -5.73 7.00
C ALA A 4 -10.02 -5.40 6.01
N ALA A 5 -10.13 -4.15 5.55
CA ALA A 5 -11.11 -3.74 4.55
C ALA A 5 -10.82 -4.36 3.17
N ALA A 6 -9.55 -4.42 2.76
CA ALA A 6 -9.16 -5.09 1.52
C ALA A 6 -9.43 -6.60 1.58
N ILE A 7 -9.11 -7.26 2.70
CA ILE A 7 -9.48 -8.67 2.92
C ILE A 7 -11.00 -8.82 2.95
N ALA A 8 -11.74 -7.93 3.60
CA ALA A 8 -13.20 -8.01 3.67
C ALA A 8 -13.87 -7.85 2.29
N SER A 9 -13.45 -6.85 1.51
CA SER A 9 -13.97 -6.62 0.17
C SER A 9 -13.57 -7.73 -0.80
N PHE A 10 -12.34 -8.25 -0.73
CA PHE A 10 -11.86 -9.30 -1.64
C PHE A 10 -12.27 -10.73 -1.24
N ALA A 11 -12.31 -11.05 0.05
CA ALA A 11 -12.60 -12.41 0.53
C ALA A 11 -14.10 -12.66 0.81
N PHE A 12 -14.88 -11.61 1.10
CA PHE A 12 -16.29 -11.75 1.47
C PHE A 12 -17.25 -10.96 0.57
N GLY A 13 -16.77 -10.37 -0.53
CA GLY A 13 -17.61 -9.61 -1.46
C GLY A 13 -18.24 -8.37 -0.83
N GLY A 14 -17.64 -7.82 0.23
CA GLY A 14 -18.19 -6.66 0.92
C GLY A 14 -18.15 -5.40 0.05
N SER A 15 -19.26 -4.65 0.02
CA SER A 15 -19.42 -3.38 -0.73
C SER A 15 -18.66 -2.19 -0.13
N HIS A 16 -17.55 -2.44 0.58
CA HIS A 16 -16.80 -1.38 1.26
C HIS A 16 -15.67 -0.88 0.34
N ALA A 17 -15.53 0.45 0.26
CA ALA A 17 -14.51 1.06 -0.56
C ALA A 17 -13.08 0.79 -0.02
N VAL A 18 -12.22 0.27 -0.89
CA VAL A 18 -10.80 0.03 -0.58
C VAL A 18 -10.00 1.31 -0.80
N LEU A 19 -9.67 2.03 0.28
CA LEU A 19 -8.97 3.31 0.22
C LEU A 19 -7.47 3.21 0.55
N ASP A 20 -6.64 2.79 -0.42
CA ASP A 20 -5.20 3.08 -0.37
C ASP A 20 -4.83 4.43 -0.98
N THR A 21 -3.53 4.73 -0.99
CA THR A 21 -3.00 5.97 -1.55
C THR A 21 -3.22 6.09 -3.07
N ASN A 22 -3.37 4.97 -3.79
CA ASN A 22 -3.64 4.95 -5.24
C ASN A 22 -5.11 5.25 -5.52
N VAL A 23 -6.03 4.53 -4.88
CA VAL A 23 -7.47 4.73 -5.03
C VAL A 23 -7.86 6.14 -4.61
N ARG A 24 -7.38 6.61 -3.45
CA ARG A 24 -7.64 7.99 -2.99
C ARG A 24 -7.18 9.05 -3.98
N ARG A 25 -6.06 8.82 -4.69
CA ARG A 25 -5.58 9.72 -5.75
C ARG A 25 -6.45 9.67 -6.99
N VAL A 26 -6.89 8.49 -7.41
CA VAL A 26 -7.82 8.32 -8.54
C VAL A 26 -9.11 9.08 -8.25
N LEU A 27 -9.75 8.81 -7.10
CA LEU A 27 -11.02 9.44 -6.73
C LEU A 27 -10.86 10.95 -6.52
N GLY A 28 -9.79 11.39 -5.84
CA GLY A 28 -9.50 12.81 -5.63
C GLY A 28 -9.32 13.58 -6.95
N ARG A 29 -8.62 12.99 -7.93
CA ARG A 29 -8.45 13.60 -9.25
C ARG A 29 -9.74 13.56 -10.07
N ALA A 30 -10.38 12.39 -10.14
CA ALA A 30 -11.53 12.17 -10.99
C ALA A 30 -12.75 12.97 -10.54
N VAL A 31 -13.02 13.05 -9.23
CA VAL A 31 -14.26 13.61 -8.70
C VAL A 31 -14.06 14.94 -7.97
N SER A 32 -12.95 15.09 -7.23
CA SER A 32 -12.72 16.27 -6.38
C SER A 32 -11.76 17.30 -6.99
N ALA A 33 -11.40 17.16 -8.28
CA ALA A 33 -10.44 18.00 -8.99
C ALA A 33 -9.09 18.23 -8.25
N THR A 34 -8.71 17.30 -7.38
CA THR A 34 -7.59 17.46 -6.45
C THR A 34 -6.44 16.53 -6.83
N GLU A 35 -5.25 17.08 -7.05
CA GLU A 35 -4.10 16.28 -7.52
C GLU A 35 -3.67 15.20 -6.52
N PHE A 36 -3.65 15.54 -5.22
CA PHE A 36 -3.25 14.62 -4.15
C PHE A 36 -4.22 14.66 -2.95
N PRO A 37 -4.65 13.49 -2.44
CA PRO A 37 -5.57 13.40 -1.30
C PRO A 37 -4.88 13.85 0.00
N PRO A 38 -5.57 14.29 1.05
CA PRO A 38 -4.98 14.64 2.36
C PRO A 38 -4.03 13.57 2.95
N ARG A 39 -3.20 13.92 3.95
CA ARG A 39 -2.22 12.96 4.53
C ARG A 39 -2.90 11.78 5.21
N SER A 40 -3.93 12.04 6.01
CA SER A 40 -4.80 11.03 6.62
C SER A 40 -6.07 10.89 5.80
N VAL A 41 -6.68 9.70 5.87
CA VAL A 41 -8.02 9.47 5.29
C VAL A 41 -9.03 10.31 6.07
N THR A 42 -9.76 11.15 5.36
CA THR A 42 -10.84 11.97 5.93
C THR A 42 -12.19 11.28 5.83
N ARG A 43 -13.16 11.72 6.63
CA ARG A 43 -14.54 11.24 6.55
C ARG A 43 -15.15 11.48 5.17
N ALA A 44 -14.92 12.67 4.59
CA ALA A 44 -15.40 13.03 3.26
C ALA A 44 -14.82 12.11 2.17
N GLU A 45 -13.55 11.70 2.28
CA GLU A 45 -12.97 10.71 1.35
C GLU A 45 -13.63 9.34 1.46
N ARG A 46 -14.03 8.92 2.67
CA ARG A 46 -14.74 7.65 2.88
C ARG A 46 -16.13 7.67 2.28
N GLU A 47 -16.90 8.70 2.62
CA GLU A 47 -18.28 8.87 2.11
C GLU A 47 -18.30 8.96 0.58
N LEU A 48 -17.36 9.72 -0.02
CA LEU A 48 -17.22 9.79 -1.47
C LEU A 48 -16.90 8.41 -2.07
N ALA A 49 -15.96 7.68 -1.49
CA ALA A 49 -15.55 6.40 -2.03
C ALA A 49 -16.67 5.36 -1.92
N GLU A 50 -17.37 5.33 -0.80
CA GLU A 50 -18.53 4.45 -0.57
C GLU A 50 -19.66 4.76 -1.56
N SER A 51 -19.92 6.04 -1.87
CA SER A 51 -20.95 6.41 -2.86
C SER A 51 -20.63 6.01 -4.30
N LEU A 52 -19.38 5.62 -4.59
CA LEU A 52 -18.92 5.25 -5.92
C LEU A 52 -18.80 3.74 -6.11
N VAL A 53 -18.92 2.96 -5.04
CA VAL A 53 -18.93 1.50 -5.13
C VAL A 53 -20.21 1.07 -5.84
N PRO A 54 -20.13 0.32 -6.96
CA PRO A 54 -21.32 -0.17 -7.63
C PRO A 54 -21.99 -1.28 -6.81
N ASP A 55 -23.32 -1.39 -6.95
CA ASP A 55 -24.08 -2.51 -6.37
C ASP A 55 -23.73 -3.84 -7.05
N ASP A 56 -23.41 -3.79 -8.35
CA ASP A 56 -23.00 -4.94 -9.15
C ASP A 56 -21.46 -5.04 -9.21
N ASP A 57 -20.94 -6.20 -8.79
CA ASP A 57 -19.52 -6.54 -8.70
C ASP A 57 -18.59 -5.50 -8.03
N PRO A 58 -18.82 -5.19 -6.72
CA PRO A 58 -17.98 -4.25 -5.97
C PRO A 58 -16.51 -4.69 -5.86
N ALA A 59 -16.26 -6.00 -5.93
CA ALA A 59 -14.90 -6.56 -5.87
C ALA A 59 -14.11 -6.24 -7.14
N LEU A 60 -14.70 -6.45 -8.33
CA LEU A 60 -14.07 -6.06 -9.59
C LEU A 60 -13.82 -4.56 -9.65
N TRP A 61 -14.77 -3.74 -9.20
CA TRP A 61 -14.58 -2.29 -9.13
C TRP A 61 -13.38 -1.92 -8.25
N ALA A 62 -13.25 -2.53 -7.06
CA ALA A 62 -12.16 -2.28 -6.13
C ALA A 62 -10.79 -2.65 -6.74
N VAL A 63 -10.70 -3.78 -7.45
CA VAL A 63 -9.47 -4.17 -8.16
C VAL A 63 -9.17 -3.20 -9.31
N ALA A 64 -10.18 -2.87 -10.12
CA ALA A 64 -10.04 -2.02 -11.29
C ALA A 64 -9.56 -0.60 -10.91
N VAL A 65 -10.14 0.02 -9.87
CA VAL A 65 -9.72 1.35 -9.41
C VAL A 65 -8.30 1.33 -8.81
N MET A 66 -7.94 0.23 -8.15
CA MET A 66 -6.59 0.03 -7.61
C MET A 66 -5.55 -0.11 -8.73
N GLU A 67 -5.80 -0.95 -9.73
CA GLU A 67 -4.94 -1.10 -10.92
C GLU A 67 -4.83 0.20 -11.71
N LEU A 68 -5.96 0.89 -11.92
CA LEU A 68 -5.99 2.19 -12.58
C LEU A 68 -5.08 3.18 -11.86
N GLY A 69 -5.15 3.23 -10.52
CA GLY A 69 -4.28 4.06 -9.70
C GLY A 69 -2.80 3.64 -9.79
N ALA A 70 -2.51 2.34 -9.80
CA ALA A 70 -1.15 1.82 -9.80
C ALA A 70 -0.43 2.01 -11.15
N LEU A 71 -1.12 1.75 -12.26
CA LEU A 71 -0.50 1.61 -13.59
C LEU A 71 -0.70 2.83 -14.50
N VAL A 72 -1.81 3.56 -14.33
CA VAL A 72 -2.21 4.63 -15.26
C VAL A 72 -2.21 5.98 -14.56
N CYS A 73 -3.03 6.16 -13.53
CA CYS A 73 -3.16 7.39 -12.76
C CYS A 73 -2.06 7.48 -11.70
N THR A 74 -0.80 7.41 -12.12
CA THR A 74 0.35 7.44 -11.21
C THR A 74 0.56 8.82 -10.58
N ALA A 75 1.28 8.87 -9.46
CA ALA A 75 1.48 10.10 -8.69
C ALA A 75 2.23 11.18 -9.49
N ALA A 76 3.32 10.82 -10.17
CA ALA A 76 4.22 11.80 -10.80
C ALA A 76 3.95 12.03 -12.30
N LYS A 77 3.69 10.97 -13.07
CA LYS A 77 3.51 11.04 -14.53
C LYS A 77 2.31 10.18 -14.95
N PRO A 78 1.08 10.63 -14.69
CA PRO A 78 -0.10 9.88 -15.05
C PRO A 78 -0.21 9.75 -16.58
N ARG A 79 -0.62 8.58 -17.06
CA ARG A 79 -0.84 8.30 -18.48
C ARG A 79 -2.28 8.66 -18.87
N CYS A 80 -2.62 9.94 -18.80
CA CYS A 80 -3.99 10.40 -19.03
C CYS A 80 -4.55 9.99 -20.40
N ASP A 81 -3.71 9.95 -21.43
CA ASP A 81 -4.12 9.54 -22.79
C ASP A 81 -4.54 8.06 -22.88
N ALA A 82 -4.12 7.25 -21.90
CA ALA A 82 -4.50 5.84 -21.77
C ALA A 82 -5.53 5.60 -20.63
N CYS A 83 -6.03 6.67 -20.01
CA CYS A 83 -6.94 6.56 -18.88
C CYS A 83 -8.39 6.37 -19.36
N PRO A 84 -9.06 5.26 -19.01
CA PRO A 84 -10.40 4.95 -19.50
C PRO A 84 -11.48 5.94 -19.02
N ILE A 85 -11.18 6.74 -17.99
CA ILE A 85 -12.11 7.72 -17.40
C ILE A 85 -11.65 9.17 -17.61
N VAL A 86 -10.71 9.43 -18.55
CA VAL A 86 -10.11 10.77 -18.72
C VAL A 86 -11.13 11.86 -19.02
N GLU A 87 -12.14 11.56 -19.84
CA GLU A 87 -13.21 12.49 -20.23
C GLU A 87 -14.11 12.90 -19.05
N GLN A 88 -14.16 12.07 -18.00
CA GLN A 88 -14.97 12.29 -16.79
C GLN A 88 -14.12 12.84 -15.64
N CYS A 89 -12.80 12.98 -15.83
CA CYS A 89 -11.88 13.34 -14.75
C CYS A 89 -11.85 14.87 -14.55
N GLU A 90 -12.39 15.35 -13.42
CA GLU A 90 -12.47 16.78 -13.12
C GLU A 90 -11.09 17.46 -13.03
N TRP A 91 -10.08 16.80 -12.46
CA TRP A 91 -8.72 17.34 -12.42
C TRP A 91 -8.13 17.48 -13.84
N HIS A 92 -8.44 16.53 -14.73
CA HIS A 92 -8.02 16.61 -16.14
C HIS A 92 -8.71 17.75 -16.87
N ARG A 93 -10.05 17.82 -16.76
CA ARG A 93 -10.89 18.87 -17.36
C ARG A 93 -10.53 20.27 -16.86
N SER A 94 -10.05 20.37 -15.63
CA SER A 94 -9.57 21.62 -15.01
C SER A 94 -8.16 22.02 -15.45
N GLY A 95 -7.55 21.35 -16.43
CA GLY A 95 -6.20 21.66 -16.91
C GLY A 95 -5.07 21.14 -16.02
N ARG A 96 -5.34 20.11 -15.19
CA ARG A 96 -4.35 19.45 -14.32
C ARG A 96 -3.65 20.43 -13.36
N PRO A 97 -4.40 21.19 -12.54
CA PRO A 97 -3.81 22.14 -11.61
C PRO A 97 -2.81 21.46 -10.68
N ALA A 98 -1.64 22.08 -10.52
CA ALA A 98 -0.56 21.56 -9.68
C ALA A 98 -0.88 21.69 -8.20
N TYR A 99 -0.40 20.72 -7.42
CA TYR A 99 -0.52 20.69 -5.98
C TYR A 99 0.24 21.83 -5.31
N GLN A 100 -0.48 22.62 -4.51
CA GLN A 100 0.04 23.80 -3.82
C GLN A 100 0.43 23.54 -2.35
N GLY A 101 0.31 22.29 -1.88
CA GLY A 101 0.61 21.94 -0.49
C GLY A 101 2.09 21.62 -0.24
N PRO A 102 2.45 21.23 1.00
CA PRO A 102 3.83 20.93 1.36
C PRO A 102 4.39 19.76 0.52
N PRO A 103 5.70 19.75 0.22
CA PRO A 103 6.31 18.72 -0.62
C PRO A 103 5.95 17.31 -0.15
N ARG A 104 5.44 16.49 -1.07
CA ARG A 104 5.19 15.07 -0.83
C ARG A 104 6.42 14.26 -1.18
N ARG A 105 7.39 14.25 -0.27
CA ARG A 105 8.56 13.36 -0.39
C ARG A 105 8.12 11.95 -0.01
N GLY A 106 8.13 11.05 -0.99
CA GLY A 106 8.08 9.62 -0.70
C GLY A 106 9.34 9.23 0.06
N GLN A 107 9.19 8.40 1.09
CA GLN A 107 10.36 7.79 1.73
C GLN A 107 11.04 6.88 0.69
N THR A 108 12.35 7.02 0.53
CA THR A 108 13.17 6.10 -0.26
C THR A 108 12.97 4.67 0.24
N TYR A 109 13.12 3.67 -0.62
CA TYR A 109 13.12 2.29 -0.13
C TYR A 109 14.35 2.01 0.74
N ASP A 110 15.49 2.56 0.32
CA ASP A 110 16.75 2.37 1.00
C ASP A 110 16.74 2.96 2.40
N GLY A 111 17.19 2.16 3.37
CA GLY A 111 17.31 2.51 4.79
C GLY A 111 16.02 2.36 5.60
N THR A 112 14.94 1.81 5.02
CA THR A 112 13.64 1.70 5.71
C THR A 112 13.45 0.38 6.45
N ASP A 113 12.60 0.39 7.49
CA ASP A 113 12.24 -0.83 8.23
C ASP A 113 11.64 -1.90 7.30
N ARG A 114 10.89 -1.51 6.26
CA ARG A 114 10.37 -2.45 5.25
C ARG A 114 11.49 -3.13 4.45
N GLN A 115 12.59 -2.44 4.15
CA GLN A 115 13.73 -3.03 3.46
C GLN A 115 14.47 -3.99 4.39
N CYS A 116 14.74 -3.57 5.63
CA CYS A 116 15.36 -4.41 6.66
C CYS A 116 14.56 -5.71 6.87
N ARG A 117 13.24 -5.58 7.10
CA ARG A 117 12.32 -6.73 7.22
C ARG A 117 12.38 -7.65 6.01
N GLY A 118 12.33 -7.11 4.80
CA GLY A 118 12.39 -7.90 3.57
C GLY A 118 13.69 -8.70 3.46
N ARG A 119 14.83 -8.12 3.83
CA ARG A 119 16.12 -8.83 3.82
C ARG A 119 16.20 -9.90 4.90
N LEU A 120 15.72 -9.62 6.11
CA LEU A 120 15.65 -10.63 7.19
C LEU A 120 14.77 -11.81 6.78
N LEU A 121 13.58 -11.54 6.26
CA LEU A 121 12.65 -12.56 5.80
C LEU A 121 13.23 -13.39 4.65
N ALA A 122 13.98 -12.77 3.72
CA ALA A 122 14.66 -13.49 2.65
C ALA A 122 15.67 -14.53 3.18
N VAL A 123 16.46 -14.19 4.21
CA VAL A 123 17.41 -15.15 4.81
C VAL A 123 16.70 -16.33 5.46
N VAL A 124 15.58 -16.08 6.14
CA VAL A 124 14.77 -17.15 6.75
C VAL A 124 14.10 -18.01 5.68
N ARG A 125 13.57 -17.39 4.62
CA ARG A 125 12.89 -18.08 3.52
C ARG A 125 13.85 -18.93 2.69
N ASP A 126 15.07 -18.47 2.48
CA ASP A 126 16.08 -19.16 1.67
C ASP A 126 16.87 -20.20 2.51
N SER A 127 16.31 -20.66 3.64
CA SER A 127 16.91 -21.62 4.56
C SER A 127 15.91 -22.72 4.94
N ASP A 128 16.26 -23.97 4.65
CA ASP A 128 15.45 -25.15 5.06
C ASP A 128 15.63 -25.53 6.55
N ARG A 129 16.40 -24.73 7.29
CA ARG A 129 16.76 -24.96 8.70
C ARG A 129 16.55 -23.69 9.51
N VAL A 130 16.44 -23.87 10.83
CA VAL A 130 16.45 -22.78 11.81
C VAL A 130 17.68 -21.90 11.60
N VAL A 131 17.44 -20.61 11.35
CA VAL A 131 18.46 -19.59 11.13
C VAL A 131 18.92 -19.01 12.45
N PRO A 132 20.21 -19.16 12.82
CA PRO A 132 20.74 -18.55 14.04
C PRO A 132 20.67 -17.02 13.99
N LYS A 133 20.46 -16.40 15.16
CA LYS A 133 20.38 -14.94 15.30
C LYS A 133 21.57 -14.22 14.66
N ALA A 134 22.79 -14.73 14.84
CA ALA A 134 24.00 -14.14 14.26
C ALA A 134 23.96 -14.00 12.73
N ARG A 135 23.28 -14.92 12.02
CA ARG A 135 23.13 -14.84 10.55
C ARG A 135 22.17 -13.70 10.17
N LEU A 136 21.12 -13.47 10.95
CA LEU A 136 20.23 -12.33 10.78
C LEU A 136 20.93 -11.02 11.14
N ASP A 137 21.78 -11.03 12.17
CA ASP A 137 22.51 -9.85 12.60
C ASP A 137 23.45 -9.29 11.53
N ALA A 138 24.03 -10.18 10.71
CA ALA A 138 24.89 -9.79 9.59
C ALA A 138 24.15 -9.14 8.40
N VAL A 139 22.81 -9.20 8.34
CA VAL A 139 22.01 -8.75 7.19
C VAL A 139 21.86 -7.23 7.13
N TRP A 140 21.94 -6.58 8.28
CA TRP A 140 21.63 -5.17 8.42
C TRP A 140 22.50 -4.55 9.50
N SER A 141 23.15 -3.42 9.22
CA SER A 141 24.16 -2.84 10.12
C SER A 141 23.59 -2.08 11.32
N ASP A 142 22.36 -1.57 11.22
CA ASP A 142 21.70 -0.87 12.34
C ASP A 142 20.99 -1.88 13.25
N ASP A 143 21.57 -2.12 14.42
CA ASP A 143 21.05 -3.07 15.41
C ASP A 143 19.63 -2.72 15.88
N ALA A 144 19.38 -1.45 16.21
CA ALA A 144 18.09 -1.02 16.74
C ALA A 144 16.98 -1.18 15.69
N GLN A 145 17.28 -0.85 14.44
CA GLN A 145 16.34 -1.05 13.32
C GLN A 145 16.09 -2.53 13.05
N ARG A 146 17.15 -3.35 13.09
CA ARG A 146 17.06 -4.79 12.88
C ARG A 146 16.21 -5.48 13.94
N GLU A 147 16.39 -5.15 15.22
CA GLU A 147 15.57 -5.70 16.31
C GLU A 147 14.10 -5.31 16.16
N ARG A 148 13.80 -4.05 15.84
CA ARG A 148 12.42 -3.61 15.58
C ARG A 148 11.80 -4.34 14.39
N ALA A 149 12.56 -4.48 13.30
CA ALA A 149 12.12 -5.20 12.10
C ALA A 149 11.83 -6.67 12.38
N LEU A 150 12.74 -7.37 13.07
CA LEU A 150 12.58 -8.77 13.47
C LEU A 150 11.42 -8.96 14.45
N GLY A 151 11.31 -8.09 15.45
CA GLY A 151 10.18 -8.07 16.38
C GLY A 151 8.84 -7.91 15.68
N GLY A 152 8.77 -7.03 14.68
CA GLY A 152 7.58 -6.88 13.84
C GLY A 152 7.27 -8.15 13.04
N LEU A 153 8.26 -8.83 12.45
CA LEU A 153 8.04 -10.08 11.70
C LEU A 153 7.50 -11.20 12.60
N LEU A 154 7.98 -11.29 13.85
CA LEU A 154 7.49 -12.22 14.86
C LEU A 154 6.04 -11.90 15.26
N ALA A 155 5.73 -10.62 15.50
CA ALA A 155 4.39 -10.18 15.86
C ALA A 155 3.37 -10.44 14.73
N ASP A 156 3.79 -10.29 13.48
CA ASP A 156 2.97 -10.56 12.30
C ASP A 156 2.87 -12.08 11.98
N GLY A 157 3.59 -12.93 12.71
CA GLY A 157 3.61 -14.38 12.49
C GLY A 157 4.34 -14.81 11.20
N LEU A 158 5.08 -13.92 10.55
CA LEU A 158 5.81 -14.20 9.31
C LEU A 158 7.14 -14.94 9.56
N VAL A 159 7.65 -14.87 10.79
CA VAL A 159 8.81 -15.59 11.30
C VAL A 159 8.43 -16.10 12.70
N VAL A 160 8.95 -17.25 13.10
CA VAL A 160 8.77 -17.82 14.45
C VAL A 160 10.11 -18.07 15.12
N SER A 161 10.12 -17.95 16.45
CA SER A 161 11.27 -18.35 17.27
C SER A 161 11.24 -19.86 17.52
N ARG A 162 12.39 -20.52 17.32
CA ARG A 162 12.60 -21.95 17.56
C ARG A 162 13.86 -22.13 18.40
N PRO A 163 14.03 -23.29 19.07
CA PRO A 163 15.32 -23.61 19.68
C PRO A 163 16.46 -23.45 18.67
N GLY A 164 17.42 -22.57 18.97
CA GLY A 164 18.56 -22.29 18.11
C GLY A 164 18.41 -21.11 17.13
N GLY A 165 17.24 -20.46 17.02
CA GLY A 165 17.09 -19.28 16.18
C GLY A 165 15.67 -19.05 15.63
N TYR A 166 15.58 -18.75 14.34
CA TYR A 166 14.35 -18.31 13.68
C TYR A 166 14.03 -19.15 12.44
N ALA A 167 12.76 -19.39 12.18
CA ALA A 167 12.29 -20.15 11.02
C ALA A 167 11.00 -19.55 10.45
N LEU A 168 10.57 -20.02 9.27
CA LEU A 168 9.21 -19.78 8.81
C LEU A 168 8.21 -20.52 9.73
N PRO A 169 6.97 -20.00 9.88
CA PRO A 169 5.88 -20.77 10.48
C PRO A 169 5.63 -22.07 9.69
N ASP A 170 5.09 -23.09 10.37
CA ASP A 170 4.71 -24.38 9.76
C ASP A 170 3.51 -24.26 8.83
#